data_AF-A0A9E3TZP9-F1
#
_entry.id   AF-A0A9E3TZP9-F1
#
_cell.length_a   1.000
_cell.length_b   1.000
_cell.length_c   1.000
_cell.angle_alpha   90.00
_cell.angle_beta   90.00
_cell.angle_gamma   90.00
#
_symmetry.space_group_name_H-M   'P 1'
#
loop_
_entity.id
_entity.type
_entity.pdbx_description
1 polymer ?
#
loop_
_entity_poly.entity_id
_entity_poly.type
_entity_poly.pdbx_seq_one_letter_code
_entity_poly.pdbx_strand_id
1 'polypeptide(L)'
;MSDNNRRRRLFIEPRMQGILCFKILIYWLNGFLTIGLLIACLSFFTERPQTSAELATLTWQKIWPALLASLVLLPLILTDCVRWSNRFAGPMVRMSQALHALAERRDVAPLKLRQGDLWYEMAEDFNRIAAQRQTGQTAESAGADREQQSLAGV
;
A
#
# COMPACT_ATOMS: atom_id res chain seq x y z
N MET A 1 -9.96 -3.63 36.78
CA MET A 1 -10.57 -4.28 35.61
C MET A 1 -10.12 -3.49 34.38
N SER A 2 -8.85 -3.57 33.98
CA SER A 2 -8.26 -4.73 33.28
C SER A 2 -9.17 -5.19 32.14
N ASP A 3 -8.97 -4.70 30.91
CA ASP A 3 -8.07 -5.37 29.96
C ASP A 3 -8.11 -4.72 28.56
N ASN A 4 -6.96 -4.14 28.19
CA ASN A 4 -6.17 -4.59 27.04
C ASN A 4 -6.91 -4.86 25.71
N ASN A 5 -7.62 -3.87 25.16
CA ASN A 5 -8.31 -4.00 23.88
C ASN A 5 -7.70 -3.16 22.74
N ARG A 6 -6.36 -3.05 22.70
CA ARG A 6 -5.66 -2.25 21.66
C ARG A 6 -4.41 -2.94 21.09
N ARG A 7 -4.41 -4.27 21.07
CA ARG A 7 -3.43 -5.07 20.33
C ARG A 7 -4.19 -5.87 19.28
N ARG A 8 -3.72 -5.84 18.02
CA ARG A 8 -4.15 -6.66 16.85
C ARG A 8 -5.23 -6.10 15.90
N ARG A 9 -4.93 -4.97 15.23
CA ARG A 9 -5.57 -4.68 13.92
C ARG A 9 -4.60 -4.29 12.79
N LEU A 10 -3.30 -4.56 12.95
CA LEU A 10 -2.33 -4.31 11.86
C LEU A 10 -2.26 -5.44 10.81
N PHE A 11 -3.15 -6.42 10.88
CA PHE A 11 -3.21 -7.56 9.96
C PHE A 11 -4.55 -7.67 9.18
N ILE A 12 -5.40 -6.64 9.21
CA ILE A 12 -6.77 -6.75 8.71
C ILE A 12 -7.13 -5.59 7.79
N GLU A 13 -6.47 -5.48 6.64
CA GLU A 13 -7.17 -5.01 5.43
C GLU A 13 -6.94 -5.97 4.25
N PRO A 14 -7.37 -7.25 4.36
CA PRO A 14 -7.47 -8.15 3.21
C PRO A 14 -8.39 -7.59 2.10
N ARG A 15 -9.16 -6.53 2.42
CA ARG A 15 -10.11 -5.88 1.51
C ARG A 15 -9.42 -5.06 0.41
N MET A 16 -8.38 -4.27 0.72
CA MET A 16 -7.59 -3.57 -0.32
C MET A 16 -6.72 -4.55 -1.11
N GLN A 17 -6.22 -5.58 -0.41
CA GLN A 17 -5.37 -6.63 -0.98
C GLN A 17 -6.13 -7.49 -2.00
N GLY A 18 -7.39 -7.84 -1.71
CA GLY A 18 -8.27 -8.53 -2.65
C GLY A 18 -8.53 -7.72 -3.92
N ILE A 19 -8.69 -6.40 -3.81
CA ILE A 19 -8.88 -5.51 -4.98
C ILE A 19 -7.63 -5.47 -5.85
N LEU A 20 -6.43 -5.39 -5.26
CA LEU A 20 -5.18 -5.39 -6.02
C LEU A 20 -4.92 -6.74 -6.68
N CYS A 21 -5.09 -7.84 -5.95
CA CYS A 21 -4.98 -9.20 -6.51
C CYS A 21 -5.99 -9.42 -7.64
N PHE A 22 -7.23 -8.95 -7.47
CA PHE A 22 -8.27 -9.04 -8.49
C PHE A 22 -7.93 -8.19 -9.73
N LYS A 23 -7.38 -6.99 -9.55
CA LYS A 23 -6.86 -6.17 -10.66
C LYS A 23 -5.73 -6.87 -11.40
N ILE A 24 -4.75 -7.43 -10.67
CA ILE A 24 -3.65 -8.19 -11.27
C ILE A 24 -4.18 -9.38 -12.06
N LEU A 25 -5.15 -10.11 -11.51
CA LEU A 25 -5.80 -11.22 -12.20
C LEU A 25 -6.54 -10.77 -13.47
N ILE A 26 -7.28 -9.65 -13.43
CA ILE A 26 -7.95 -9.08 -14.61
C ILE A 26 -6.93 -8.69 -15.67
N TYR A 27 -5.85 -8.00 -15.30
CA TYR A 27 -4.82 -7.61 -16.27
C TYR A 27 -4.12 -8.82 -16.86
N TRP A 28 -3.85 -9.85 -16.06
CA TRP A 28 -3.30 -11.11 -16.53
C TRP A 28 -4.24 -11.80 -17.52
N LEU A 29 -5.54 -11.92 -17.19
CA LEU A 29 -6.56 -12.48 -18.09
C LEU A 29 -6.69 -11.67 -19.39
N ASN A 30 -6.69 -10.33 -19.30
CA ASN A 30 -6.78 -9.46 -20.47
C ASN A 30 -5.52 -9.57 -21.36
N GLY A 31 -4.33 -9.63 -20.76
CA GLY A 31 -3.08 -9.85 -21.49
C GLY A 31 -3.08 -11.21 -22.19
N PHE A 32 -3.51 -12.26 -21.49
CA PHE A 32 -3.63 -13.60 -22.04
C PHE A 32 -4.64 -13.65 -23.20
N LEU A 33 -5.80 -13.02 -23.03
CA LEU A 33 -6.83 -12.89 -24.08
C LEU A 33 -6.28 -12.14 -25.30
N THR A 34 -5.56 -11.04 -25.08
CA THR A 34 -4.96 -10.23 -26.15
C THR A 34 -3.92 -11.02 -26.94
N ILE A 35 -3.02 -11.73 -26.25
CA ILE A 35 -2.01 -12.60 -26.88
C ILE A 35 -2.70 -13.73 -27.66
N GLY A 36 -3.74 -14.34 -27.08
CA GLY A 36 -4.50 -15.40 -27.75
C GLY A 36 -5.22 -14.91 -29.00
N LEU A 37 -5.83 -13.72 -28.95
CA LEU A 37 -6.44 -13.10 -30.11
C LEU A 37 -5.40 -12.77 -31.19
N LEU A 38 -4.23 -12.26 -30.80
CA LEU A 38 -3.14 -11.98 -31.72
C LEU A 38 -2.65 -13.26 -32.42
N ILE A 39 -2.41 -14.35 -31.67
CA ILE A 39 -1.99 -15.64 -32.24
C ILE A 39 -3.07 -16.23 -33.14
N ALA A 40 -4.34 -16.12 -32.75
CA ALA A 40 -5.46 -16.57 -33.58
C ALA A 40 -5.53 -15.77 -34.90
N CYS A 41 -5.37 -14.45 -34.84
CA CYS A 41 -5.33 -13.58 -36.01
C CYS A 41 -4.15 -13.94 -36.93
N LEU A 42 -2.94 -14.07 -36.36
CA LEU A 42 -1.75 -14.48 -37.12
C LEU A 42 -1.92 -15.86 -37.75
N SER A 43 -2.46 -16.84 -37.02
CA SER A 43 -2.69 -18.19 -37.53
C SER A 43 -3.75 -18.20 -38.64
N PHE A 44 -4.78 -17.36 -38.53
CA PHE A 44 -5.77 -17.18 -39.59
C PHE A 44 -5.15 -16.65 -40.89
N PHE A 45 -4.30 -15.62 -40.81
CA PHE A 45 -3.64 -15.05 -41.99
C PHE A 45 -2.56 -15.96 -42.60
N THR A 46 -1.81 -16.67 -41.77
CA THR A 46 -0.62 -17.43 -42.21
C THR A 46 -0.97 -18.85 -42.66
N GLU A 47 -1.79 -19.55 -41.87
CA GLU A 47 -2.07 -20.98 -42.07
C GLU A 47 -3.38 -21.22 -42.81
N ARG A 48 -4.25 -20.20 -42.95
CA ARG A 48 -5.57 -20.26 -43.62
C ARG A 48 -6.35 -21.52 -43.26
N PRO A 49 -6.65 -21.74 -41.97
CA PRO A 49 -7.35 -22.93 -41.52
C PRO A 49 -8.73 -23.01 -42.17
N GLN A 50 -9.13 -24.20 -42.61
CA GLN A 50 -10.40 -24.38 -43.32
C GLN A 50 -11.59 -24.48 -42.36
N THR A 51 -11.31 -24.76 -41.07
CA THR A 51 -12.33 -24.88 -40.03
C THR A 51 -11.96 -24.10 -38.78
N SER A 52 -12.96 -23.64 -38.04
CA SER A 52 -12.78 -22.96 -36.75
C SER A 52 -12.18 -23.89 -35.68
N ALA A 53 -12.45 -25.20 -35.77
CA ALA A 53 -11.88 -26.21 -34.88
C ALA A 53 -10.36 -26.34 -35.07
N GLU A 54 -9.90 -26.34 -36.33
CA GLU A 54 -8.47 -26.41 -36.67
C GLU A 54 -7.73 -25.17 -36.16
N LEU A 55 -8.28 -23.97 -36.39
CA LEU A 55 -7.74 -22.73 -35.84
C LEU A 55 -7.63 -22.77 -34.31
N ALA A 56 -8.65 -23.31 -33.62
CA ALA A 56 -8.64 -23.43 -32.17
C ALA A 56 -7.55 -24.40 -31.69
N THR A 57 -7.38 -25.56 -32.35
CA THR A 57 -6.33 -26.52 -31.98
C THR A 57 -4.92 -25.99 -32.18
N LEU A 58 -4.66 -25.30 -33.30
CA LEU A 58 -3.36 -24.70 -33.61
C LEU A 58 -3.03 -23.56 -32.63
N THR A 59 -4.02 -22.72 -32.34
CA THR A 59 -3.87 -21.64 -31.36
C THR A 59 -3.62 -22.21 -29.96
N TRP A 60 -4.39 -23.24 -29.56
CA TRP A 60 -4.23 -23.89 -28.27
C TRP A 60 -2.85 -24.52 -28.08
N GLN A 61 -2.34 -25.21 -29.11
CA GLN A 61 -1.00 -25.81 -29.10
C GLN A 61 0.12 -24.77 -28.90
N LYS A 62 -0.05 -23.57 -29.47
CA LYS A 62 0.92 -22.47 -29.30
C LYS A 62 0.79 -21.79 -27.93
N ILE A 63 -0.41 -21.75 -27.35
CA ILE A 63 -0.70 -20.94 -26.16
C ILE A 63 -0.50 -21.69 -24.84
N TRP A 64 -0.71 -23.01 -24.81
CA TRP A 64 -0.67 -23.78 -23.56
C TRP A 64 0.68 -23.74 -22.82
N PRO A 65 1.87 -23.71 -23.47
CA PRO A 65 3.14 -23.63 -22.74
C PRO A 65 3.30 -22.25 -22.09
N ALA A 66 2.88 -21.19 -22.78
CA ALA A 66 2.86 -19.84 -22.26
C ALA A 66 1.84 -19.69 -21.11
N LEU A 67 0.68 -20.34 -21.21
CA LEU A 67 -0.31 -20.40 -20.13
C LEU A 67 0.29 -21.06 -18.89
N LEU A 68 0.93 -22.21 -19.04
CA LEU A 68 1.55 -22.94 -17.94
C LEU A 68 2.65 -22.09 -17.26
N ALA A 69 3.54 -21.51 -18.05
CA ALA A 69 4.60 -20.62 -17.55
C ALA A 69 4.03 -19.40 -16.81
N SER A 70 3.02 -18.75 -17.39
CA SER A 70 2.40 -17.56 -16.80
C SER A 70 1.60 -17.88 -15.53
N LEU A 71 1.00 -19.08 -15.43
CA LEU A 71 0.31 -19.56 -14.24
C LEU A 71 1.28 -19.79 -13.08
N VAL A 72 2.50 -20.28 -13.36
CA VAL A 72 3.57 -20.43 -12.35
C VAL A 72 4.11 -19.07 -11.90
N LEU A 73 4.20 -18.10 -12.81
CA LEU A 73 4.62 -16.72 -12.51
C LEU A 73 3.58 -15.94 -11.70
N LEU A 74 2.29 -16.20 -11.91
CA LEU A 74 1.20 -15.49 -11.25
C LEU A 74 1.30 -15.46 -9.71
N PRO A 75 1.47 -16.58 -8.98
CA PRO A 75 1.58 -16.57 -7.52
C PRO A 75 2.85 -15.85 -7.04
N LEU A 76 3.94 -15.89 -7.82
CA LEU A 76 5.17 -15.18 -7.50
C LEU A 76 4.94 -13.66 -7.56
N ILE A 77 4.35 -13.18 -8.66
CA ILE A 77 4.02 -11.76 -8.85
C ILE A 77 3.03 -11.28 -7.80
N LEU A 78 1.98 -12.06 -7.52
CA LEU A 78 1.00 -11.73 -6.49
C LEU A 78 1.65 -11.62 -5.12
N THR A 79 2.52 -12.57 -4.75
CA THR A 79 3.21 -12.57 -3.46
C THR A 79 4.14 -11.37 -3.32
N ASP A 80 4.89 -11.04 -4.38
CA ASP A 80 5.79 -9.89 -4.36
C ASP A 80 5.03 -8.57 -4.32
N CYS A 81 3.99 -8.38 -5.15
CA CYS A 81 3.15 -7.18 -5.09
C CYS A 81 2.51 -7.00 -3.72
N VAL A 82 2.04 -8.10 -3.11
CA VAL A 82 1.49 -8.11 -1.75
C VAL A 82 2.55 -7.71 -0.72
N ARG A 83 3.74 -8.31 -0.75
CA ARG A 83 4.81 -7.99 0.20
C ARG A 83 5.25 -6.54 0.06
N TRP A 84 5.38 -6.06 -1.18
CA TRP A 84 5.71 -4.68 -1.45
C TRP A 84 4.62 -3.77 -0.90
N SER A 85 3.35 -3.95 -1.28
CA SER A 85 2.22 -3.16 -0.77
C SER A 85 2.15 -3.12 0.77
N ASN A 86 2.37 -4.26 1.43
CA ASN A 86 2.40 -4.34 2.89
C ASN A 86 3.52 -3.50 3.53
N ARG A 87 4.68 -3.40 2.85
CA ARG A 87 5.78 -2.53 3.28
C ARG A 87 5.40 -1.04 3.23
N PHE A 88 4.48 -0.63 2.36
CA PHE A 88 3.98 0.76 2.29
C PHE A 88 2.85 1.04 3.28
N ALA A 89 1.90 0.11 3.39
CA ALA A 89 0.70 0.32 4.21
C ALA A 89 1.02 0.46 5.71
N GLY A 90 1.98 -0.31 6.23
CA GLY A 90 2.32 -0.31 7.65
C GLY A 90 2.82 1.04 8.20
N PRO A 91 3.79 1.71 7.54
CA PRO A 91 4.24 3.05 7.92
C PRO A 91 3.16 4.14 7.72
N MET A 92 2.41 4.09 6.61
CA MET A 92 1.37 5.08 6.30
C MET A 92 0.24 5.14 7.33
N VAL A 93 -0.24 3.98 7.79
CA VAL A 93 -1.27 3.92 8.84
C VAL A 93 -0.76 4.54 10.14
N ARG A 94 0.52 4.31 10.50
CA ARG A 94 1.14 4.89 11.69
C ARG A 94 1.28 6.42 11.58
N MET A 95 1.63 6.92 10.40
CA MET A 95 1.65 8.36 10.13
C MET A 95 0.27 9.00 10.21
N SER A 96 -0.75 8.39 9.61
CA SER A 96 -2.13 8.89 9.67
C SER A 96 -2.63 8.99 11.12
N GLN A 97 -2.33 7.98 11.95
CA GLN A 97 -2.66 7.99 13.37
C GLN A 97 -1.93 9.09 14.15
N ALA A 98 -0.63 9.27 13.88
CA ALA A 98 0.14 10.33 14.51
C ALA A 98 -0.36 11.72 14.09
N LEU A 99 -0.72 11.90 12.82
CA LEU A 99 -1.29 13.14 12.29
C LEU A 99 -2.64 13.46 12.94
N HIS A 100 -3.50 12.46 13.13
CA HIS A 100 -4.77 12.63 13.84
C HIS A 100 -4.55 13.04 15.30
N ALA A 101 -3.59 12.41 15.99
CA ALA A 101 -3.25 12.77 17.36
C ALA A 101 -2.71 14.22 17.46
N LEU A 102 -1.93 14.65 16.47
CA LEU A 102 -1.43 16.02 16.36
C LEU A 102 -2.53 17.04 16.04
N ALA A 103 -3.53 16.64 15.25
CA ALA A 103 -4.71 17.46 14.98
C ALA A 103 -5.60 17.62 16.23
N GLU A 104 -5.68 16.60 17.08
CA GLU A 104 -6.40 16.64 18.37
C GLU A 104 -5.63 17.37 19.49
N ARG A 105 -4.53 18.07 19.21
CA ARG A 105 -3.63 18.71 20.19
C ARG A 105 -3.10 17.77 21.28
N ARG A 106 -3.06 16.46 21.04
CA ARG A 106 -2.43 15.52 21.98
C ARG A 106 -0.93 15.51 21.72
N ASP A 107 -0.14 15.40 22.79
CA ASP A 107 1.30 15.20 22.65
C ASP A 107 1.57 13.89 21.93
N VAL A 108 2.26 13.99 20.78
CA VAL A 108 2.59 12.85 19.94
C VAL A 108 4.06 12.50 20.16
N ALA A 109 4.32 11.27 20.61
CA ALA A 109 5.68 10.77 20.73
C ALA A 109 6.35 10.70 19.33
N PRO A 110 7.65 11.04 19.21
CA PRO A 110 8.33 11.11 17.93
C PRO A 110 8.30 9.76 17.20
N LEU A 111 7.86 9.79 15.94
CA LEU A 111 7.82 8.64 15.05
C LEU A 111 9.25 8.22 14.67
N LYS A 112 9.77 7.19 15.33
CA LYS A 112 11.03 6.55 14.91
C LYS A 112 10.75 5.49 13.84
N LEU A 113 10.85 5.88 12.58
CA LEU A 113 10.96 4.92 11.48
C LEU A 113 12.41 4.45 11.31
N ARG A 114 12.60 3.23 10.79
CA ARG A 114 13.92 2.64 10.59
C ARG A 114 14.62 3.32 9.40
N GLN A 115 15.91 3.64 9.54
CA GLN A 115 16.72 4.20 8.46
C GLN A 115 16.70 3.29 7.23
N GLY A 116 16.39 3.85 6.05
CA GLY A 116 16.28 3.13 4.77
C GLY A 116 14.88 2.64 4.40
N ASP A 117 13.85 2.96 5.18
CA ASP A 117 12.46 2.81 4.74
C ASP A 117 12.00 4.00 3.91
N LEU A 118 11.14 3.73 2.93
CA LEU A 118 10.65 4.70 1.94
C LEU A 118 9.96 5.93 2.54
N TRP A 119 9.51 5.80 3.80
CA TRP A 119 8.78 6.81 4.55
C TRP A 119 9.65 7.53 5.60
N TYR A 120 10.95 7.21 5.66
CA TYR A 120 11.89 7.76 6.65
C TYR A 120 11.95 9.30 6.59
N GLU A 121 12.15 9.87 5.40
CA GLU A 121 12.21 11.32 5.20
C GLU A 121 10.92 12.01 5.61
N MET A 122 9.76 11.46 5.22
CA MET A 122 8.48 12.05 5.61
C MET A 122 8.20 11.91 7.12
N ALA A 123 8.75 10.90 7.80
CA ALA A 123 8.64 10.80 9.26
C ALA A 123 9.51 11.83 9.96
N GLU A 124 10.69 12.12 9.41
CA GLU A 124 11.58 13.14 9.91
C GLU A 124 10.96 14.54 9.76
N ASP A 125 10.40 14.85 8.60
CA ASP A 125 9.65 16.08 8.38
C ASP A 125 8.44 16.21 9.32
N PHE A 126 7.70 15.11 9.53
CA PHE A 126 6.59 15.08 10.48
C PHE A 126 7.05 15.36 11.91
N ASN A 127 8.14 14.73 12.36
CA ASN A 127 8.70 14.96 13.70
C ASN A 127 9.17 16.40 13.88
N ARG A 128 9.72 17.04 12.84
CA ARG A 128 10.12 18.44 12.87
C ARG A 128 8.92 19.37 13.08
N ILE A 129 7.81 19.12 12.40
CA ILE A 129 6.56 19.88 12.58
C ILE A 129 5.96 19.65 13.98
N ALA A 130 5.98 18.41 14.46
CA ALA A 130 5.51 18.05 15.79
C ALA A 130 6.28 18.81 16.89
N ALA A 131 7.62 18.82 16.79
CA ALA A 131 8.50 19.50 17.74
C ALA A 131 8.27 21.02 17.77
N GLN A 132 8.03 21.66 16.62
CA GLN A 132 7.73 23.10 16.54
C GLN A 132 6.44 23.45 17.28
N ARG A 133 5.39 22.62 17.16
CA ARG A 133 4.12 22.85 17.85
C ARG A 133 4.21 22.66 19.36
N GLN A 134 4.95 21.65 19.81
CA GLN A 134 5.19 21.44 21.25
C GLN A 134 5.97 22.59 21.86
N THR A 135 7.03 23.05 21.20
CA THR A 135 7.86 24.18 21.66
C THR A 135 7.03 25.47 21.79
N GLY A 136 6.12 25.74 20.85
CA GLY A 136 5.22 26.88 20.91
C GLY A 136 4.23 26.82 22.07
N GLN A 137 3.64 25.64 22.34
CA GLN A 137 2.71 25.46 23.46
C GLN A 137 3.38 25.60 24.83
N THR A 138 4.59 25.06 25.01
CA THR A 138 5.33 25.20 26.27
C THR A 138 5.69 26.66 26.56
N ALA A 139 6.03 27.45 25.53
CA ALA A 139 6.31 28.87 25.69
C ALA A 139 5.05 29.70 26.05
N GLU A 140 3.90 29.36 25.46
CA GLU A 140 2.62 30.03 25.73
C GLU A 140 2.10 29.73 27.14
N SER A 141 2.21 28.47 27.60
CA SER A 141 1.86 28.08 28.98
C SER A 141 2.80 28.71 30.02
N ALA A 142 4.11 28.74 29.76
CA ALA A 142 5.07 29.37 30.66
C ALA A 142 4.92 30.91 30.74
N GLY A 143 4.41 31.54 29.68
CA GLY A 143 4.04 32.96 29.67
C GLY A 143 2.82 33.25 30.55
N ALA A 144 1.76 32.43 30.41
CA ALA A 144 0.53 32.57 31.20
C ALA A 144 0.76 32.37 32.71
N ASP A 145 1.60 31.40 33.09
CA ASP A 145 1.95 31.15 34.49
C ASP A 145 2.76 32.31 35.11
N ARG A 146 3.64 32.94 34.34
CA ARG A 146 4.41 34.12 34.78
C ARG A 146 3.54 35.35 34.95
N GLU A 147 2.55 35.55 34.09
CA GLU A 147 1.62 36.66 34.17
C GLU A 147 0.67 36.51 35.37
N GLN A 148 0.19 35.29 35.64
CA GLN A 148 -0.59 34.98 36.84
C GLN A 148 0.22 35.14 38.14
N GLN A 149 1.49 34.74 38.17
CA GLN A 149 2.37 34.96 39.32
C GLN A 149 2.69 36.45 39.55
N SER A 150 2.80 37.24 38.48
CA SER A 150 2.98 38.70 38.57
C SER A 150 1.74 39.41 39.14
N LEU A 151 0.53 38.91 38.87
CA LEU A 151 -0.71 39.51 39.37
C LEU A 151 -1.06 39.08 40.80
N ALA A 152 -0.57 37.94 41.27
CA ALA A 152 -0.79 37.45 42.63
C ALA A 152 0.24 37.96 43.65
N GLY A 153 1.29 38.65 43.19
CA GLY A 153 2.37 39.21 44.04
C GLY A 153 2.25 40.71 44.35
N VAL A 154 1.14 41.35 43.97
CA VAL A 154 0.80 42.76 44.30
C VAL A 154 -0.31 42.77 45.34
#